data_AF-A0A9E3GPW5-F1
#
_entry.id   AF-A0A9E3GPW5-F1
#
_cell.length_a   1.000
_cell.length_b   1.000
_cell.length_c   1.000
_cell.angle_alpha   90.00
_cell.angle_beta   90.00
_cell.angle_gamma   90.00
#
_symmetry.space_group_name_H-M   'P 1'
#
loop_
_entity.id
_entity.type
_entity.pdbx_description
1 polymer ?
#
loop_
_entity_poly.entity_id
_entity_poly.type
_entity_poly.pdbx_seq_one_letter_code
_entity_poly.pdbx_strand_id
1 'polypeptide(L)'
;MFLALLLFAVHLVLNLYGTSVVTAAAFDAARLRAGGGGETVSEGEAELQVLELLDGYRSGGRLELSWSYPDTDGDGAADVVALRVVAEHPTDLLARVDFPFQRVDRTVTVRVERLR
;
A
#
# COMPACT_ATOMS: atom_id res chain seq x y z
N MET A 1 9.34 32.28 -11.92
CA MET A 1 8.96 31.12 -12.76
C MET A 1 9.78 29.88 -12.44
N PHE A 2 11.12 29.94 -12.45
CA PHE A 2 11.99 28.80 -12.11
C PHE A 2 11.65 28.11 -10.78
N LEU A 3 11.53 28.88 -9.69
CA LEU A 3 11.17 28.34 -8.37
C LEU A 3 9.82 27.61 -8.36
N ALA A 4 8.85 28.08 -9.14
CA ALA A 4 7.53 27.45 -9.24
C ALA A 4 7.61 26.10 -9.98
N LEU A 5 8.38 26.04 -11.07
CA LEU A 5 8.63 24.79 -11.80
C LEU A 5 9.42 23.79 -10.95
N LEU A 6 10.42 24.27 -10.20
CA LEU A 6 11.20 23.44 -9.29
C LEU A 6 10.30 22.87 -8.18
N LEU A 7 9.47 23.70 -7.56
CA LEU A 7 8.51 23.26 -6.55
C LEU A 7 7.59 22.18 -7.12
N PHE A 8 7.02 22.40 -8.30
CA PHE A 8 6.16 21.43 -8.98
C PHE A 8 6.89 20.10 -9.25
N ALA A 9 8.13 20.15 -9.76
CA ALA A 9 8.92 18.96 -10.03
C ALA A 9 9.19 18.15 -8.75
N VAL A 10 9.56 18.82 -7.65
CA VAL A 10 9.77 18.17 -6.35
C VAL A 10 8.50 17.50 -5.87
N HIS A 11 7.35 18.16 -5.99
CA HIS A 11 6.06 17.56 -5.61
C HIS A 11 5.73 16.31 -6.42
N LEU A 12 5.98 16.35 -7.73
CA LEU A 12 5.75 15.22 -8.61
C LEU A 12 6.63 14.02 -8.23
N VAL A 13 7.91 14.28 -7.93
CA VAL A 13 8.85 13.23 -7.49
C VAL A 13 8.43 12.63 -6.14
N LEU A 14 8.03 13.47 -5.17
CA LEU A 14 7.57 12.98 -3.86
C LEU A 14 6.30 12.14 -3.97
N ASN A 15 5.35 12.53 -4.83
CA ASN A 15 4.14 11.76 -5.08
C ASN A 15 4.44 10.40 -5.72
N LEU A 16 5.31 10.38 -6.73
CA LEU A 16 5.73 9.14 -7.38
C LEU A 16 6.45 8.21 -6.40
N TYR A 17 7.30 8.77 -5.55
CA TYR A 17 7.98 8.05 -4.48
C TYR A 17 6.97 7.43 -3.49
N GLY A 18 6.04 8.24 -2.97
CA GLY A 18 5.02 7.77 -2.03
C GLY A 18 4.17 6.63 -2.61
N THR A 19 3.71 6.79 -3.86
CA THR A 19 2.97 5.74 -4.57
C THR A 19 3.79 4.46 -4.73
N SER A 20 5.08 4.58 -5.06
CA SER A 20 5.95 3.42 -5.27
C SER A 20 6.21 2.66 -3.95
N VAL A 21 6.46 3.38 -2.86
CA VAL A 21 6.67 2.79 -1.53
C VAL A 21 5.42 2.08 -1.04
N VAL A 22 4.24 2.71 -1.15
CA VAL A 22 2.96 2.08 -0.78
C VAL A 22 2.72 0.81 -1.59
N THR A 23 2.99 0.84 -2.89
CA THR A 23 2.82 -0.32 -3.77
C THR A 23 3.77 -1.46 -3.38
N ALA A 24 5.04 -1.15 -3.11
CA ALA A 24 6.03 -2.13 -2.68
C ALA A 24 5.65 -2.77 -1.33
N ALA A 25 5.31 -1.97 -0.33
CA ALA A 25 4.90 -2.46 0.99
C ALA A 25 3.64 -3.34 0.91
N ALA A 26 2.63 -2.92 0.12
CA ALA A 26 1.42 -3.71 -0.08
C ALA A 26 1.71 -5.05 -0.77
N PHE A 27 2.60 -5.06 -1.76
CA PHE A 27 3.00 -6.27 -2.46
C PHE A 27 3.78 -7.24 -1.56
N ASP A 28 4.74 -6.73 -0.77
CA ASP A 28 5.52 -7.56 0.14
C ASP A 28 4.62 -8.19 1.21
N ALA A 29 3.69 -7.44 1.78
CA ALA A 29 2.72 -7.96 2.75
C ALA A 29 1.79 -9.02 2.13
N ALA A 30 1.27 -8.77 0.93
CA ALA A 30 0.45 -9.74 0.21
C ALA A 30 1.23 -11.03 -0.13
N ARG A 31 2.51 -10.89 -0.51
CA ARG A 31 3.41 -12.01 -0.82
C ARG A 31 3.74 -12.85 0.42
N LEU A 32 4.01 -12.21 1.56
CA LEU A 32 4.23 -12.90 2.84
C LEU A 32 2.99 -13.67 3.27
N ARG A 33 1.81 -13.07 3.15
CA ARG A 33 0.54 -13.72 3.47
C ARG A 33 0.23 -14.89 2.53
N ALA A 34 0.57 -14.76 1.25
CA ALA A 34 0.43 -15.83 0.26
C ALA A 34 1.38 -17.02 0.50
N GLY A 35 2.32 -16.92 1.45
CA GLY A 35 3.17 -18.05 1.85
C GLY A 35 4.31 -18.35 0.88
N GLY A 36 4.71 -17.40 0.03
CA GLY A 36 5.74 -17.58 -1.01
C GLY A 36 7.16 -17.93 -0.53
N GLY A 37 7.36 -18.22 0.76
CA GLY A 37 8.65 -18.57 1.39
C GLY A 37 8.59 -19.73 2.41
N GLY A 38 7.46 -20.44 2.54
CA GLY A 38 7.37 -21.65 3.37
C GLY A 38 6.74 -21.48 4.75
N GLU A 39 6.52 -20.25 5.22
CA GLU A 39 5.79 -19.95 6.46
C GLU A 39 4.68 -18.94 6.16
N THR A 40 3.42 -19.31 6.44
CA THR A 40 2.29 -18.40 6.33
C THR A 40 2.28 -17.49 7.55
N VAL A 41 2.65 -16.23 7.34
CA VAL A 41 2.58 -15.19 8.36
C VAL A 41 1.11 -14.81 8.61
N SER A 42 0.79 -14.45 9.84
CA SER A 42 -0.57 -13.99 10.20
C SER A 42 -0.88 -12.62 9.56
N GLU A 43 -2.17 -12.30 9.39
CA GLU A 43 -2.59 -11.00 8.86
C GLU A 43 -2.02 -9.84 9.71
N GLY A 44 -2.07 -9.97 11.03
CA GLY A 44 -1.55 -8.94 11.95
C GLY A 44 -0.05 -8.71 11.85
N GLU A 45 0.76 -9.75 11.62
CA GLU A 45 2.20 -9.59 11.44
C GLU A 45 2.54 -8.93 10.09
N ALA A 46 1.82 -9.30 9.02
CA ALA A 46 1.96 -8.64 7.72
C ALA A 46 1.52 -7.16 7.79
N GLU A 47 0.45 -6.86 8.53
CA GLU A 47 0.01 -5.49 8.78
C GLU A 47 1.03 -4.68 9.56
N LEU A 48 1.62 -5.24 10.63
CA LEU A 48 2.64 -4.57 11.42
C LEU A 48 3.84 -4.14 10.55
N GLN A 49 4.23 -4.98 9.59
CA GLN A 49 5.31 -4.63 8.68
C GLN A 49 4.95 -3.47 7.74
N VAL A 50 3.73 -3.46 7.20
CA VAL A 50 3.24 -2.31 6.40
C VAL A 50 3.19 -1.05 7.27
N LEU A 51 2.73 -1.17 8.51
CA LEU A 51 2.64 -0.06 9.45
C LEU A 51 4.01 0.49 9.83
N GLU A 52 5.03 -0.36 9.99
CA GLU A 52 6.40 0.06 10.25
C GLU A 52 7.01 0.81 9.05
N LEU A 53 6.83 0.27 7.83
CA LEU A 53 7.31 0.91 6.60
C LEU A 53 6.59 2.24 6.29
N LEU A 54 5.33 2.37 6.71
CA LEU A 54 4.48 3.53 6.45
C LEU A 54 4.20 4.37 7.71
N ASP A 55 5.03 4.29 8.76
CA ASP A 55 4.77 4.98 10.03
C ASP A 55 4.62 6.52 9.87
N GLY A 56 5.25 7.09 8.84
CA GLY A 56 5.06 8.49 8.45
C GLY A 56 3.63 8.85 7.99
N TYR A 57 2.87 7.90 7.43
CA TYR A 57 1.46 8.08 7.10
C TYR A 57 0.54 7.88 8.32
N ARG A 58 0.97 7.08 9.31
CA ARG A 58 0.22 6.83 10.54
C ARG A 58 0.31 7.96 11.55
N SER A 59 1.51 8.51 11.74
CA SER A 59 1.82 9.49 12.80
C SER A 59 1.23 10.88 12.57
N GLY A 60 0.74 11.18 11.35
CA GLY A 60 0.02 12.42 11.09
C GLY A 60 -1.13 12.32 10.09
N GLY A 61 -1.28 11.23 9.34
CA GLY A 61 -2.27 11.07 8.28
C GLY A 61 -3.31 9.99 8.56
N ARG A 62 -3.86 9.41 7.48
CA ARG A 62 -4.78 8.26 7.54
C ARG A 62 -4.17 7.10 6.77
N LEU A 63 -4.16 5.93 7.38
CA LEU A 63 -3.75 4.68 6.74
C LEU A 63 -4.81 3.62 7.04
N GLU A 64 -5.47 3.12 6.00
CA GLU A 64 -6.46 2.04 6.09
C GLU A 64 -5.95 0.84 5.27
N LEU A 65 -5.99 -0.34 5.89
CA LEU A 65 -5.65 -1.62 5.27
C LEU A 65 -6.91 -2.47 5.23
N SER A 66 -7.14 -3.16 4.12
CA SER A 66 -8.28 -4.07 3.97
C SER A 66 -7.88 -5.29 3.17
N TRP A 67 -8.00 -6.45 3.80
CA TRP A 67 -7.72 -7.75 3.19
C TRP A 67 -8.96 -8.36 2.58
N SER A 68 -8.78 -9.07 1.48
CA SER A 68 -9.79 -9.92 0.87
C SER A 68 -9.13 -11.18 0.30
N TYR A 69 -9.88 -12.28 0.30
CA TYR A 69 -9.38 -13.60 -0.09
C TYR A 69 -10.32 -14.22 -1.14
N PRO A 70 -10.28 -13.73 -2.40
CA PRO A 70 -11.13 -14.27 -3.45
C PRO A 70 -10.78 -15.73 -3.77
N ASP A 71 -11.83 -16.51 -4.03
CA ASP A 71 -11.76 -17.79 -4.72
C ASP A 71 -12.10 -17.52 -6.20
N THR A 72 -11.13 -17.70 -7.09
CA THR A 72 -11.29 -17.45 -8.54
C THR A 72 -11.58 -18.70 -9.35
N ASP A 73 -11.47 -19.90 -8.78
CA ASP A 73 -11.71 -21.18 -9.48
C ASP A 73 -12.94 -21.95 -8.98
N GLY A 74 -13.54 -21.53 -7.86
CA GLY A 74 -14.78 -22.06 -7.31
C GLY A 74 -14.57 -23.35 -6.52
N ASP A 75 -13.34 -23.68 -6.10
CA ASP A 75 -13.04 -24.88 -5.31
C ASP A 75 -13.41 -24.75 -3.82
N GLY A 76 -13.86 -23.57 -3.40
CA GLY A 76 -14.23 -23.25 -2.02
C GLY A 76 -13.05 -22.83 -1.14
N ALA A 77 -11.84 -22.70 -1.70
CA ALA A 77 -10.64 -22.27 -1.02
C ALA A 77 -9.99 -21.09 -1.75
N ALA A 78 -9.76 -19.99 -1.03
CA ALA A 78 -9.15 -18.79 -1.62
C ALA A 78 -7.82 -19.11 -2.33
N ASP A 79 -7.68 -18.62 -3.57
CA ASP A 79 -6.47 -18.75 -4.40
C ASP A 79 -5.82 -17.39 -4.70
N VAL A 80 -6.42 -16.30 -4.23
CA VAL A 80 -5.87 -14.95 -4.30
C VAL A 80 -5.84 -14.31 -2.91
N VAL A 81 -4.75 -13.63 -2.60
CA VAL A 81 -4.64 -12.68 -1.48
C VAL A 81 -4.66 -11.28 -2.07
N ALA A 82 -5.65 -10.48 -1.69
CA ALA A 82 -5.80 -9.11 -2.13
C ALA A 82 -5.74 -8.15 -0.95
N LEU A 83 -4.80 -7.20 -1.00
CA LEU A 83 -4.63 -6.15 0.00
C LEU A 83 -4.94 -4.79 -0.64
N ARG A 84 -5.94 -4.09 -0.09
CA ARG A 84 -6.20 -2.68 -0.38
C ARG A 84 -5.53 -1.81 0.67
N VAL A 85 -4.78 -0.82 0.21
CA VAL A 85 -4.12 0.20 1.04
C VAL A 85 -4.63 1.57 0.62
N VAL A 86 -5.19 2.29 1.59
CA VAL A 86 -5.56 3.70 1.46
C VAL A 86 -4.66 4.50 2.38
N ALA A 87 -3.77 5.30 1.81
CA ALA A 87 -2.84 6.15 2.55
C ALA A 87 -3.08 7.63 2.20
N GLU A 88 -3.25 8.47 3.20
CA GLU A 88 -3.40 9.92 3.06
C GLU A 88 -2.23 10.61 3.75
N HIS A 89 -1.49 11.45 3.03
CA HIS A 89 -0.31 12.13 3.57
C HIS A 89 -0.73 13.42 4.29
N PRO A 90 -0.31 13.61 5.55
CA PRO A 90 -0.48 14.89 6.22
C PRO A 90 0.53 15.86 5.63
N THR A 91 0.06 16.86 4.89
CA THR A 91 0.94 17.97 4.51
C THR A 91 0.35 19.26 5.01
N ASP A 92 0.65 19.60 6.27
CA ASP A 92 0.24 20.86 6.90
C ASP A 92 0.73 22.09 6.12
N LEU A 93 1.88 21.96 5.44
CA LEU A 93 2.44 23.00 4.57
C LEU A 93 1.49 23.40 3.42
N LEU A 94 0.54 22.53 3.04
CA LEU A 94 -0.38 22.74 1.93
C LEU A 94 -1.84 22.37 2.26
N ALA A 95 -2.20 22.25 3.53
CA ALA A 95 -3.56 21.86 3.97
C ALA A 95 -4.70 22.77 3.44
N ARG A 96 -4.36 23.98 2.95
CA ARG A 96 -5.31 24.93 2.37
C ARG A 96 -5.51 24.74 0.86
N VAL A 97 -4.71 23.90 0.21
CA VAL A 97 -4.81 23.60 -1.22
C VAL A 97 -5.12 22.12 -1.38
N ASP A 98 -6.32 21.84 -1.88
CA ASP A 98 -6.81 20.49 -2.13
C ASP A 98 -6.05 19.94 -3.35
N PHE A 99 -4.99 19.18 -3.11
CA PHE A 99 -4.22 18.56 -4.18
C PHE A 99 -4.75 17.13 -4.42
N PRO A 100 -5.03 16.76 -5.68
CA PRO A 100 -5.59 15.44 -6.02
C PRO A 100 -4.62 14.26 -5.76
N PHE A 101 -3.45 14.52 -5.17
CA PHE A 101 -2.36 13.58 -4.96
C PHE A 101 -2.06 13.32 -3.47
N GLN A 102 -2.90 13.82 -2.56
CA GLN A 102 -2.73 13.60 -1.12
C GLN A 102 -3.18 12.22 -0.66
N ARG A 103 -3.91 11.49 -1.52
CA ARG A 103 -4.47 10.17 -1.25
C ARG A 103 -3.97 9.15 -2.26
N VAL A 104 -3.44 8.04 -1.75
CA VAL A 104 -3.09 6.84 -2.51
C VAL A 104 -4.09 5.77 -2.15
N ASP A 105 -4.85 5.29 -3.13
CA ASP A 105 -5.76 4.14 -2.99
C ASP A 105 -5.33 3.08 -3.99
N ARG A 106 -4.81 1.96 -3.47
CA ARG A 106 -4.24 0.88 -4.28
C ARG A 106 -4.71 -0.47 -3.76
N THR A 107 -4.98 -1.37 -4.69
CA THR A 107 -5.22 -2.78 -4.40
C THR A 107 -4.14 -3.60 -5.08
N VAL A 108 -3.46 -4.43 -4.31
CA VAL A 108 -2.47 -5.39 -4.80
C VAL A 108 -3.04 -6.78 -4.63
N THR A 109 -2.89 -7.61 -5.66
CA THR A 109 -3.39 -8.98 -5.69
C THR A 109 -2.24 -9.94 -5.96
N VAL A 110 -2.10 -10.96 -5.12
CA VAL A 110 -1.11 -12.03 -5.27
C VAL A 110 -1.84 -13.36 -5.36
N ARG A 111 -1.53 -14.16 -6.38
CA ARG A 111 -2.08 -15.51 -6.51
C ARG A 111 -1.27 -16.48 -5.66
N VAL A 112 -1.96 -17.36 -4.94
CA VAL A 112 -1.36 -18.38 -4.09
C VAL A 112 -1.16 -19.64 -4.94
N GLU A 113 0.09 -19.95 -5.30
CA GLU A 113 0.39 -21.21 -5.97
C GLU A 113 0.49 -22.34 -4.93
N ARG A 114 -0.53 -23.19 -4.87
CA ARG A 114 -0.46 -24.44 -4.11
C ARG A 114 0.41 -25.42 -4.90
N LEU A 115 1.68 -25.58 -4.48
CA LEU A 115 2.49 -26.73 -4.92
C LEU A 115 1.78 -27.99 -4.43
N ARG A 116 1.31 -28.81 -5.38
CA ARG A 116 0.65 -30.08 -5.11
C ARG A 116 1.61 -31.23 -5.33
#